data_AF-A0AA42KZI7-F1
#
_entry.id   AF-A0AA42KZI7-F1
#
_cell.length_a   1.000
_cell.length_b   1.000
_cell.length_c   1.000
_cell.angle_alpha   90.00
_cell.angle_beta   90.00
_cell.angle_gamma   90.00
#
_symmetry.space_group_name_H-M   'P 1'
#
loop_
_entity.id
_entity.type
_entity.pdbx_description
1 polymer ?
#
loop_
_entity_poly.entity_id
_entity_poly.type
_entity_poly.pdbx_seq_one_letter_code
_entity_poly.pdbx_strand_id
1 'polypeptide(L)'
;MSSYHDTAIEHLSQQFRDYRPQFSTRPDGTLLISLRNTAGKRLISRVIQHEEQSSSVLLNDLVERIRRDLMTVEGPLEEVNVEWFLKRIELQTFIPLNPTHRPRKVVVAGARLRAQAGKHARQAR
;
A
#
# COMPACT_ATOMS: atom_id res chain seq x y z
N MET A 1 4.08 24.12 20.49
CA MET A 1 2.97 23.54 19.68
C MET A 1 3.61 22.52 18.75
N SER A 2 3.39 21.22 18.99
CA SER A 2 3.86 20.18 18.07
C SER A 2 3.06 20.29 16.78
N SER A 3 3.72 20.41 15.64
CA SER A 3 3.01 20.50 14.37
C SER A 3 2.40 19.13 14.04
N TYR A 4 1.26 19.06 13.34
CA TYR A 4 0.68 17.78 12.91
C TYR A 4 1.67 16.92 12.10
N HIS A 5 2.64 17.58 11.46
CA HIS A 5 3.78 16.97 10.79
C HIS A 5 4.65 16.13 11.75
N ASP A 6 5.01 16.69 12.91
CA ASP A 6 5.85 16.01 13.90
C ASP A 6 5.13 14.79 14.48
N THR A 7 3.82 14.92 14.75
CA THR A 7 2.98 13.83 15.25
C THR A 7 2.86 12.69 14.23
N ALA A 8 2.72 13.02 12.94
CA ALA A 8 2.64 12.01 11.88
C ALA A 8 3.97 11.26 11.70
N ILE A 9 5.10 11.97 11.75
CA ILE A 9 6.45 11.37 11.71
C ILE A 9 6.65 10.43 12.89
N GLU A 10 6.30 10.86 14.11
CA GLU A 10 6.43 10.04 15.30
C GLU A 10 5.61 8.76 15.20
N HIS A 11 4.32 8.88 14.85
CA HIS A 11 3.43 7.73 14.68
C HIS A 11 3.95 6.73 13.65
N LEU A 12 4.34 7.20 12.46
CA LEU A 12 4.87 6.35 11.40
C LEU A 12 6.22 5.73 11.76
N SER A 13 7.05 6.45 12.51
CA SER A 13 8.32 5.93 13.03
C SER A 13 8.10 4.76 13.98
N GLN A 14 7.10 4.85 14.85
CA GLN A 14 6.73 3.78 15.77
C GLN A 14 6.15 2.57 15.02
N GLN A 15 5.23 2.79 14.07
CA GLN A 15 4.57 1.72 13.33
C GLN A 15 5.52 0.92 12.43
N PHE A 16 6.57 1.56 11.91
CA PHE A 16 7.51 0.96 10.96
C PHE A 16 8.94 0.88 11.49
N ARG A 17 9.12 0.82 12.81
CA ARG A 17 10.44 0.82 13.46
C ARG A 17 11.41 -0.23 12.90
N ASP A 18 10.88 -1.40 12.51
CA ASP A 18 11.67 -2.52 11.99
C ASP A 18 12.21 -2.26 10.57
N TYR A 19 11.69 -1.22 9.89
CA TYR A 19 12.00 -0.85 8.51
C TYR A 19 12.79 0.46 8.37
N ARG A 20 13.48 0.90 9.43
CA ARG A 20 14.39 2.07 9.43
C ARG A 20 13.82 3.27 8.64
N PRO A 21 12.68 3.83 9.07
CA PRO A 21 11.96 4.83 8.30
C PRO A 21 12.80 6.12 8.17
N GLN A 22 12.89 6.63 6.94
CA GLN A 22 13.53 7.89 6.61
C GLN A 22 12.50 8.86 6.05
N PHE A 23 12.52 10.09 6.54
CA PHE A 23 11.56 11.12 6.21
C PHE A 23 12.25 12.29 5.50
N SER A 24 11.59 12.83 4.49
CA SER A 24 12.01 14.07 3.83
C SER A 24 10.82 14.91 3.46
N THR A 25 10.81 16.17 3.86
CA THR A 25 9.80 17.15 3.46
C THR A 25 9.98 17.50 1.99
N ARG A 26 8.87 17.54 1.25
CA ARG A 26 8.85 17.92 -0.17
C ARG A 26 8.50 19.41 -0.30
N PRO A 27 8.87 20.06 -1.42
CA PRO A 27 8.58 21.48 -1.64
C PRO A 27 7.09 21.85 -1.65
N ASP A 28 6.20 20.87 -1.90
CA ASP A 28 4.74 21.02 -1.85
C ASP A 28 4.18 20.88 -0.41
N GLY A 29 5.06 20.77 0.59
CA GLY A 29 4.71 20.56 1.99
C GLY A 29 4.30 19.13 2.34
N THR A 30 4.22 18.23 1.36
CA THR A 30 3.96 16.81 1.63
C THR A 30 5.20 16.12 2.22
N LEU A 31 5.01 14.96 2.83
CA LEU A 31 6.08 14.20 3.47
C LEU A 31 6.38 12.95 2.66
N LEU A 32 7.65 12.67 2.37
CA LEU A 32 8.08 11.41 1.76
C LEU A 32 8.62 10.50 2.86
N ILE A 33 8.04 9.30 2.99
CA ILE A 33 8.61 8.22 3.80
C ILE A 33 9.31 7.21 2.88
N SER A 34 10.52 6.80 3.27
CA SER A 34 11.26 5.70 2.64
C SER A 34 11.56 4.63 3.68
N LEU A 35 11.21 3.38 3.37
CA LEU A 35 11.40 2.22 4.23
C LEU A 35 12.52 1.34 3.68
N ARG A 36 13.37 0.84 4.58
CA ARG A 36 14.54 0.03 4.26
C ARG A 36 14.60 -1.20 5.17
N ASN A 37 15.05 -2.33 4.63
CA ASN A 37 15.28 -3.50 5.46
C ASN A 37 16.54 -3.35 6.34
N THR A 38 16.83 -4.36 7.15
CA THR A 38 17.99 -4.42 8.05
C THR A 38 19.33 -4.33 7.31
N ALA A 39 19.40 -4.80 6.07
CA ALA A 39 20.55 -4.68 5.18
C ALA A 39 20.67 -3.30 4.49
N GLY A 40 19.74 -2.36 4.76
CA GLY A 40 19.74 -1.02 4.18
C GLY A 40 19.16 -0.93 2.75
N LYS A 41 18.68 -2.05 2.20
CA LYS A 41 18.00 -2.10 0.90
C LYS A 41 16.66 -1.38 1.02
N ARG A 42 16.38 -0.45 0.09
CA ARG A 42 15.09 0.23 0.00
C ARG A 42 14.00 -0.76 -0.40
N LEU A 43 12.94 -0.82 0.41
CA LEU A 43 11.76 -1.64 0.16
C LEU A 43 10.72 -0.82 -0.61
N ILE A 44 10.26 0.29 -0.04
CA ILE A 44 9.27 1.17 -0.64
C ILE A 44 9.57 2.64 -0.34
N SER A 45 8.95 3.52 -1.13
CA SER A 45 8.85 4.96 -0.83
C SER A 45 7.42 5.42 -1.10
N ARG A 46 6.86 6.23 -0.20
CA ARG A 46 5.47 6.71 -0.26
C ARG A 46 5.41 8.19 0.07
N VAL A 47 4.66 8.94 -0.74
CA VAL A 47 4.27 10.32 -0.43
C VAL A 47 3.06 10.27 0.50
N ILE A 48 3.11 11.09 1.54
CA ILE A 48 2.11 11.27 2.59
C ILE A 48 1.50 12.65 2.37
N GLN A 49 0.22 12.67 2.03
CA GLN A 49 -0.51 13.89 1.73
C GLN A 49 -0.79 14.71 3.01
N HIS A 50 -1.13 15.99 2.86
CA HIS A 50 -1.45 16.87 4.00
C HIS A 50 -2.67 16.36 4.78
N GLU A 51 -3.65 15.82 4.07
CA GLU A 51 -4.87 15.25 4.64
C GLU A 51 -4.55 14.00 5.49
N GLU A 52 -3.59 13.20 5.05
CA GLU A 52 -3.12 12.01 5.78
C GLU A 52 -2.31 12.40 7.03
N GLN A 53 -1.56 13.50 6.98
CA GLN A 53 -0.82 14.03 8.13
C GLN A 53 -1.73 14.64 9.21
N SER A 54 -2.87 15.19 8.81
CA SER A 54 -3.78 15.93 9.71
C SER A 54 -4.93 15.10 10.27
N SER A 55 -5.17 13.89 9.72
CA SER A 55 -6.26 13.01 10.14
C SER A 55 -5.76 11.66 10.63
N SER A 56 -6.04 11.33 11.90
CA SER A 56 -5.65 10.06 12.51
C SER A 56 -6.25 8.85 11.80
N VAL A 57 -7.48 8.96 11.29
CA VAL A 57 -8.15 7.90 10.52
C VAL A 57 -7.39 7.64 9.23
N LEU A 58 -7.08 8.69 8.47
CA LEU A 58 -6.38 8.57 7.19
C LEU A 58 -4.93 8.11 7.36
N LEU A 59 -4.29 8.54 8.45
CA LEU A 59 -2.95 8.09 8.82
C LEU A 59 -2.93 6.60 9.15
N ASN A 60 -3.94 6.09 9.84
CA ASN A 60 -4.09 4.66 10.10
C ASN A 60 -4.37 3.87 8.82
N ASP A 61 -5.24 4.37 7.93
CA ASP A 61 -5.48 3.75 6.63
C ASP A 61 -4.22 3.74 5.75
N LEU A 62 -3.37 4.76 5.87
CA LEU A 62 -2.05 4.79 5.23
C LEU A 62 -1.12 3.71 5.79
N VAL A 63 -1.07 3.53 7.12
CA VAL A 63 -0.28 2.46 7.75
C VAL A 63 -0.68 1.09 7.20
N GLU A 64 -1.98 0.83 7.10
CA GLU A 64 -2.49 -0.44 6.57
C GLU A 64 -2.14 -0.65 5.08
N ARG A 65 -2.16 0.42 4.26
CA ARG A 65 -1.68 0.36 2.87
C ARG A 65 -0.19 0.06 2.78
N ILE A 66 0.62 0.72 3.59
CA ILE A 66 2.08 0.50 3.62
C ILE A 66 2.38 -0.94 4.04
N ARG A 67 1.68 -1.50 5.03
CA ARG A 67 1.84 -2.90 5.45
C ARG A 67 1.56 -3.87 4.31
N ARG A 68 0.49 -3.64 3.55
CA ARG A 68 0.18 -4.46 2.36
C ARG A 68 1.24 -4.35 1.28
N ASP A 69 1.72 -3.14 1.00
CA ASP A 69 2.78 -2.94 0.02
C ASP A 69 4.01 -3.76 0.44
N LEU A 70 4.41 -3.68 1.72
CA LEU A 70 5.54 -4.45 2.27
C LEU A 70 5.36 -5.97 2.13
N MET A 71 4.16 -6.51 2.41
CA MET A 71 3.86 -7.95 2.24
C MET A 71 4.09 -8.45 0.80
N THR A 72 4.01 -7.57 -0.20
CA THR A 72 4.23 -7.92 -1.61
C THR A 72 5.64 -7.63 -2.13
N VAL A 73 6.46 -6.91 -1.36
CA VAL A 73 7.80 -6.47 -1.80
C VAL A 73 8.84 -7.58 -1.63
N GLU A 74 8.67 -8.46 -0.66
CA GLU A 74 9.68 -9.47 -0.30
C GLU A 74 9.45 -10.85 -0.92
N GLY A 75 8.42 -11.02 -1.76
CA GLY A 75 8.18 -12.29 -2.43
C GLY A 75 6.75 -12.47 -2.92
N PRO A 76 6.40 -13.68 -3.40
CA PRO A 76 5.02 -14.04 -3.66
C PRO A 76 4.18 -13.89 -2.38
N LEU A 77 2.93 -13.48 -2.54
CA LEU A 77 2.00 -13.31 -1.42
C LEU A 77 1.77 -14.66 -0.73
N GLU A 78 2.15 -14.76 0.54
CA GLU A 78 1.90 -15.94 1.36
C GLU A 78 0.40 -16.10 1.67
N GLU A 79 -0.08 -17.35 1.78
CA GLU A 79 -1.50 -17.64 2.04
C GLU A 79 -2.02 -16.98 3.34
N VAL A 80 -1.17 -16.92 4.37
CA VAL A 80 -1.48 -16.25 5.65
C VAL A 80 -1.77 -14.75 5.50
N ASN A 81 -1.24 -14.13 4.43
CA ASN A 81 -1.41 -12.71 4.18
C ASN A 81 -2.63 -12.40 3.30
N VAL A 82 -3.31 -13.40 2.74
CA VAL A 82 -4.43 -13.20 1.79
C VAL A 82 -5.60 -12.42 2.44
N GLU A 83 -5.93 -12.73 3.69
CA GLU A 83 -7.02 -12.06 4.41
C GLU A 83 -6.77 -10.55 4.57
N TRP A 84 -5.50 -10.15 4.66
CA TRP A 84 -5.13 -8.74 4.72
C TRP A 84 -5.53 -7.98 3.46
N PHE A 85 -5.59 -8.63 2.29
CA PHE A 85 -6.00 -8.02 1.03
C PHE A 85 -7.52 -8.01 0.81
N LEU A 86 -8.27 -8.82 1.58
CA LEU A 86 -9.74 -8.82 1.54
C LEU A 86 -10.36 -7.64 2.29
N LYS A 87 -9.65 -7.08 3.27
CA LYS A 87 -10.10 -5.88 3.98
C LYS A 87 -10.27 -4.71 2.99
N ARG A 88 -11.37 -3.99 3.07
CA ARG A 88 -11.56 -2.77 2.27
C ARG A 88 -10.73 -1.65 2.87
N ILE A 89 -9.78 -1.13 2.12
CA ILE A 89 -9.10 0.13 2.45
C ILE A 89 -9.49 1.15 1.40
N GLU A 90 -9.98 2.30 1.84
CA GLU A 90 -10.37 3.37 0.94
C GLU A 90 -9.10 4.06 0.41
N LEU A 91 -8.97 4.09 -0.92
CA LEU A 91 -7.91 4.83 -1.58
C LEU A 91 -8.40 6.25 -1.80
N GLN A 92 -7.80 7.22 -1.12
CA GLN A 92 -8.17 8.64 -1.30
C GLN A 92 -8.04 9.10 -2.75
N THR A 93 -7.06 8.55 -3.49
CA THR A 93 -6.87 8.85 -4.90
C THR A 93 -7.89 8.16 -5.80
N PHE A 94 -8.83 7.36 -5.27
CA PHE A 94 -9.87 6.71 -6.04
C PHE A 94 -11.22 7.39 -5.81
N ILE A 95 -11.47 8.40 -6.63
CA ILE A 95 -12.78 9.05 -6.76
C ILE A 95 -13.55 8.23 -7.81
N PRO A 96 -14.64 7.53 -7.44
CA PRO A 96 -15.38 6.63 -8.34
C PRO A 96 -15.93 7.29 -9.61
N LEU A 97 -16.09 8.62 -9.57
CA LEU A 97 -16.67 9.44 -10.64
C LEU A 97 -15.65 10.34 -11.34
N ASN A 98 -14.36 10.27 -11.00
CA ASN A 98 -13.35 11.10 -11.65
C ASN A 98 -13.08 10.58 -13.08
N PRO A 99 -13.32 11.39 -14.12
CA PRO A 99 -13.18 10.97 -15.52
C PRO A 99 -11.74 10.61 -15.93
N THR A 100 -10.74 11.05 -15.16
CA THR A 100 -9.33 10.72 -15.39
C THR A 100 -8.93 9.36 -14.81
N HIS A 101 -9.71 8.81 -13.87
CA HIS A 101 -9.47 7.46 -13.40
C HIS A 101 -9.89 6.50 -14.51
N ARG A 102 -8.92 5.72 -15.02
CA ARG A 102 -9.26 4.61 -15.90
C ARG A 102 -10.30 3.75 -15.19
N PRO A 103 -11.46 3.45 -15.83
CA PRO A 103 -12.42 2.53 -15.26
C PRO A 103 -11.65 1.27 -14.87
N ARG A 104 -11.81 0.83 -13.62
CA ARG A 104 -11.27 -0.48 -13.21
C ARG A 104 -11.91 -1.50 -14.14
N LYS A 105 -11.15 -1.94 -15.15
CA LYS A 105 -11.48 -3.15 -15.88
C LYS A 105 -11.30 -4.24 -14.84
N VAL A 106 -12.39 -4.64 -14.19
CA VAL A 106 -12.43 -5.86 -13.39
C VAL A 106 -12.18 -6.97 -14.41
N VAL A 107 -10.91 -7.25 -14.66
CA VAL A 107 -10.53 -8.41 -15.45
C VAL A 107 -10.92 -9.56 -14.56
N VAL A 108 -11.96 -10.28 -14.96
CA VAL A 108 -12.35 -11.57 -14.39
C VAL A 108 -11.25 -12.59 -14.74
N ALA A 109 -10.01 -12.30 -14.33
CA ALA A 109 -8.84 -13.12 -14.56
C ALA A 109 -9.09 -14.49 -13.92
N GLY A 110 -9.80 -14.56 -12.79
CA GLY A 110 -10.21 -15.83 -12.18
C GLY A 110 -11.07 -16.73 -13.08
N ALA A 111 -11.98 -16.19 -13.90
CA ALA A 111 -12.77 -17.03 -14.82
C ALA A 111 -11.94 -17.48 -16.02
N ARG A 112 -11.13 -16.58 -16.60
CA ARG A 112 -10.24 -16.90 -17.73
C ARG A 112 -9.15 -17.90 -17.32
N LEU A 113 -8.51 -17.71 -16.16
CA LEU A 113 -7.49 -18.60 -15.62
C LEU A 113 -8.05 -19.97 -15.25
N ARG A 114 -9.25 -20.05 -14.64
CA ARG A 114 -9.92 -21.34 -14.37
C ARG A 114 -10.32 -22.06 -15.66
N ALA A 115 -10.81 -21.34 -16.67
CA ALA A 115 -11.12 -21.91 -17.97
C ALA A 115 -9.87 -22.41 -18.70
N GLN A 116 -8.74 -21.72 -18.55
CA GLN A 116 -7.47 -22.10 -19.17
C GLN A 116 -6.81 -23.28 -18.45
N ALA A 117 -6.85 -23.31 -17.11
CA ALA A 117 -6.45 -24.48 -16.31
C ALA A 117 -7.29 -25.73 -16.66
N GLY A 118 -8.61 -25.58 -16.85
CA GLY A 118 -9.49 -26.66 -17.27
C GLY A 118 -9.22 -27.17 -18.70
N LYS A 119 -8.69 -26.33 -19.60
CA LYS A 119 -8.28 -26.74 -20.96
C LYS A 119 -6.98 -27.55 -20.94
N HIS A 120 -5.99 -27.14 -20.14
CA HIS A 120 -4.73 -27.89 -20.01
C HIS A 120 -4.93 -29.25 -19.32
N ALA A 121 -5.84 -29.35 -18.35
CA ALA A 121 -6.18 -30.62 -17.70
C ALA A 121 -6.87 -31.65 -18.61
N ARG A 122 -7.53 -31.20 -19.69
CA ARG A 122 -8.18 -32.08 -20.69
C ARG A 122 -7.26 -32.54 -21.81
N GLN A 123 -6.13 -31.86 -22.02
CA GLN A 123 -5.14 -32.22 -23.05
C GLN A 123 -4.06 -33.19 -22.53
N ALA A 124 -4.02 -33.42 -21.22
CA ALA A 124 -3.09 -34.34 -20.55
C ALA A 124 -3.73 -35.70 -20.20
N ARG A 125 -4.90 -36.02 -20.76
CA ARG A 125 -5.57 -37.32 -20.72
C ARG A 125 -5.70 -37.85 -22.14
#